data_AF-A0A5S9M437-F1
#
_entry.id   AF-A0A5S9M437-F1
#
_cell.length_a   1.000
_cell.length_b   1.000
_cell.length_c   1.000
_cell.angle_alpha   90.00
_cell.angle_beta   90.00
_cell.angle_gamma   90.00
#
_symmetry.space_group_name_H-M   'P 1'
#
loop_
_entity.id
_entity.type
_entity.pdbx_description
1 polymer ?
#
loop_
_entity_poly.entity_id
_entity_poly.type
_entity_poly.pdbx_seq_one_letter_code
_entity_poly.pdbx_strand_id
1 'polypeptide(L)'
;MKKSNGGKVNLAYVAWDSEIASTNVAAEVLRELGFKVTLTQVEAGPMWTAIATGSADASLSAWLPNTHKTYAAKFKKENMMTLVQV
;
A
#
# COMPACT_ATOMS: atom_id res chain seq x y z
N MET A 1 16.18 -2.13 -20.61
CA MET A 1 15.45 -2.13 -19.33
C MET A 1 14.48 -0.96 -19.35
N LYS A 2 13.17 -1.23 -19.28
CA LYS A 2 12.12 -0.22 -19.47
C LYS A 2 11.98 0.59 -18.18
N LYS A 3 12.79 1.66 -18.05
CA LYS A 3 12.62 2.68 -16.99
C LYS A 3 11.18 3.18 -17.06
N SER A 4 10.40 2.99 -16.01
CA SER A 4 9.06 3.56 -15.97
C SER A 4 9.17 5.09 -16.07
N ASN A 5 8.21 5.75 -16.71
CA ASN A 5 8.25 7.16 -17.09
C ASN A 5 8.13 8.15 -15.91
N GLY A 6 8.83 7.94 -14.79
CA GLY A 6 8.77 8.85 -13.64
C GLY A 6 7.39 8.89 -12.99
N GLY A 7 6.66 7.77 -13.03
CA GLY A 7 5.35 7.64 -12.39
C GLY A 7 5.42 7.94 -10.91
N LYS A 8 4.42 8.65 -10.38
CA LYS A 8 4.25 8.82 -8.94
C LYS A 8 3.55 7.60 -8.38
N VAL A 9 4.03 7.09 -7.26
CA VAL A 9 3.40 5.98 -6.52
C VAL A 9 3.17 6.45 -5.10
N ASN A 10 1.92 6.43 -4.65
CA ASN A 10 1.55 6.71 -3.27
C ASN A 10 1.33 5.40 -2.51
N LEU A 11 2.20 5.10 -1.56
CA LEU A 11 2.07 3.95 -0.68
C LEU A 11 1.43 4.39 0.65
N ALA A 12 0.22 3.89 0.91
CA ALA A 12 -0.39 4.03 2.23
C ALA A 12 0.12 2.94 3.16
N TYR A 13 0.47 3.28 4.40
CA TYR A 13 0.90 2.30 5.40
C TYR A 13 0.40 2.66 6.79
N VAL A 14 0.28 1.63 7.63
CA VAL A 14 -0.04 1.76 9.06
C VAL A 14 1.26 1.86 9.85
N ALA A 15 1.30 2.72 10.87
CA ALA A 15 2.48 2.99 11.69
C ALA A 15 2.82 1.87 12.69
N TRP A 16 2.78 0.62 12.23
CA TRP A 16 3.28 -0.56 12.93
C TRP A 16 4.72 -0.83 12.48
N ASP A 17 5.59 -1.26 13.39
CA ASP A 17 7.03 -1.37 13.12
C ASP A 17 7.34 -2.29 11.91
N SER A 18 6.59 -3.38 11.77
CA SER A 18 6.66 -4.31 10.64
C SER A 18 6.33 -3.66 9.30
N GLU A 19 5.33 -2.79 9.27
CA GLU A 19 4.82 -2.10 8.09
C GLU A 19 5.68 -0.92 7.70
N ILE A 20 6.25 -0.22 8.69
CA ILE A 20 7.24 0.83 8.46
C ILE A 20 8.46 0.22 7.76
N ALA A 21 8.97 -0.90 8.25
CA ALA A 21 10.13 -1.57 7.67
C ALA A 21 9.85 -2.04 6.23
N SER A 22 8.77 -2.79 6.02
CA SER A 22 8.44 -3.32 4.69
C SER A 22 8.14 -2.23 3.67
N THR A 23 7.41 -1.17 4.08
CA THR A 23 7.04 -0.06 3.20
C THR A 23 8.26 0.75 2.79
N ASN A 24 9.22 0.97 3.70
CA ASN A 24 10.47 1.66 3.34
C ASN A 24 11.33 0.85 2.38
N VAL A 25 11.43 -0.47 2.59
CA VAL A 25 12.17 -1.36 1.66
C VAL A 25 11.51 -1.34 0.27
N ALA A 26 10.19 -1.49 0.20
CA ALA A 26 9.46 -1.42 -1.07
C ALA A 26 9.60 -0.05 -1.75
N ALA A 27 9.56 1.03 -0.98
CA ALA A 27 9.75 2.38 -1.49
C ALA A 27 11.15 2.56 -2.09
N GLU A 28 12.18 2.02 -1.46
CA GLU A 28 13.55 2.14 -1.98
C GLU A 28 13.72 1.39 -3.30
N VAL A 29 13.21 0.16 -3.40
CA VAL A 29 13.20 -0.59 -4.67
C VAL A 29 12.45 0.17 -5.76
N LEU A 30 11.29 0.76 -5.45
CA LEU A 30 10.53 1.56 -6.40
C LEU A 30 11.27 2.84 -6.83
N ARG A 31 12.01 3.48 -5.91
CA ARG A 31 12.87 4.63 -6.24
C ARG A 31 14.02 4.23 -7.16
N GLU A 32 14.67 3.10 -6.90
CA GLU A 32 15.74 2.56 -7.77
C GLU A 32 15.21 2.25 -9.19
N LEU A 33 13.97 1.78 -9.29
CA LEU A 33 13.28 1.55 -10.56
C LEU A 33 12.87 2.85 -11.29
N GLY A 34 13.04 4.01 -10.66
CA GLY A 34 12.79 5.34 -11.24
C GLY A 34 11.43 5.94 -10.94
N PHE A 35 10.67 5.39 -9.98
CA PHE A 35 9.39 5.97 -9.54
C PHE A 35 9.58 7.06 -8.48
N LYS A 36 8.66 8.02 -8.44
CA LYS A 36 8.56 9.00 -7.34
C LYS A 36 7.62 8.46 -6.28
N VAL A 37 8.19 7.92 -5.21
CA VAL A 37 7.41 7.30 -4.13
C VAL A 37 7.07 8.31 -3.04
N THR A 38 5.78 8.44 -2.74
CA THR A 38 5.25 9.14 -1.57
C THR A 38 4.77 8.11 -0.56
N LEU A 39 5.15 8.27 0.71
CA LEU A 39 4.67 7.44 1.81
C LEU A 39 3.62 8.22 2.60
N THR A 40 2.42 7.65 2.71
CA THR A 40 1.31 8.25 3.46
C THR A 40 1.00 7.38 4.66
N GLN A 41 1.32 7.88 5.85
CA GLN A 41 0.98 7.21 7.10
C GLN A 41 -0.51 7.42 7.41
N VAL A 42 -1.23 6.33 7.67
CA VAL A 42 -2.67 6.33 7.97
C VAL A 42 -3.01 5.22 8.96
N GLU A 43 -4.11 5.39 9.69
CA GLU A 43 -4.69 4.30 10.48
C GLU A 43 -5.23 3.17 9.60
N ALA A 44 -5.38 1.96 10.14
CA ALA A 44 -5.80 0.77 9.37
C ALA A 44 -7.13 0.99 8.61
N GLY A 45 -8.15 1.56 9.26
CA GLY A 45 -9.43 1.84 8.60
C GLY A 45 -9.32 2.80 7.41
N PRO A 46 -8.78 4.02 7.61
CA PRO A 46 -8.49 4.98 6.54
C PRO A 46 -7.57 4.44 5.43
N MET A 47 -6.61 3.55 5.76
CA MET A 47 -5.77 2.89 4.76
C MET A 47 -6.60 2.10 3.75
N TRP A 48 -7.51 1.26 4.22
CA TRP A 48 -8.40 0.50 3.34
C TRP A 48 -9.29 1.41 2.48
N THR A 49 -9.80 2.50 3.06
CA THR A 49 -10.54 3.51 2.29
C THR A 49 -9.67 4.17 1.22
N ALA A 50 -8.43 4.57 1.56
CA ALA A 50 -7.54 5.25 0.62
C ALA A 50 -7.19 4.39 -0.60
N ILE A 51 -7.02 3.08 -0.41
CA ILE A 51 -6.79 2.13 -1.51
C ILE A 51 -8.08 1.93 -2.31
N ALA A 52 -9.22 1.80 -1.65
CA ALA A 52 -10.52 1.63 -2.31
C ALA A 52 -10.93 2.85 -3.15
N THR A 53 -10.66 4.07 -2.67
CA THR A 53 -10.96 5.32 -3.39
C THR A 53 -9.89 5.73 -4.40
N GLY A 54 -8.79 4.99 -4.51
CA GLY A 54 -7.65 5.33 -5.38
C GLY A 54 -6.86 6.56 -4.92
N SER A 55 -7.01 6.97 -3.66
CA SER A 55 -6.20 8.05 -3.06
C SER A 55 -4.79 7.57 -2.70
N ALA A 56 -4.62 6.26 -2.52
CA ALA A 56 -3.34 5.57 -2.47
C ALA A 56 -3.32 4.46 -3.52
N ASP A 57 -2.15 4.22 -4.11
CA ASP A 57 -1.98 3.26 -5.20
C ASP A 57 -1.79 1.83 -4.70
N ALA A 58 -1.08 1.68 -3.57
CA ALA A 58 -0.82 0.39 -2.94
C ALA A 58 -0.59 0.53 -1.43
N SER A 59 -0.75 -0.58 -0.72
CA SER A 59 -0.42 -0.71 0.70
C SER A 59 0.15 -2.10 0.96
N LEU A 60 1.15 -2.17 1.83
CA LEU A 60 1.72 -3.41 2.35
C LEU A 60 1.15 -3.77 3.73
N SER A 61 0.31 -2.90 4.31
CA SER A 61 -0.23 -3.09 5.67
C SER A 61 -1.51 -3.93 5.70
N ALA A 62 -1.71 -4.83 4.73
CA ALA A 62 -2.91 -5.64 4.61
C ALA A 62 -2.71 -7.03 5.24
N TRP A 63 -3.10 -7.19 6.51
CA TRP A 63 -3.04 -8.47 7.23
C TRP A 63 -4.29 -9.33 6.95
N LEU A 64 -4.15 -10.32 6.08
CA LEU A 64 -5.23 -11.23 5.66
C LEU A 64 -4.88 -12.70 5.91
N PRO A 65 -5.86 -13.59 6.11
CA PRO A 65 -7.31 -13.38 5.96
C PRO A 65 -8.06 -13.02 7.24
N ASN A 66 -7.42 -13.02 8.42
CA ASN A 66 -8.12 -12.89 9.70
C ASN A 66 -8.25 -11.43 10.17
N THR A 67 -7.13 -10.71 10.30
CA THR A 67 -7.08 -9.38 10.93
C THR A 67 -7.89 -8.33 10.19
N HIS A 68 -7.74 -8.26 8.85
CA HIS A 68 -8.46 -7.30 8.02
C HIS A 68 -9.62 -7.92 7.23
N LYS A 69 -10.17 -9.06 7.69
CA LYS A 69 -11.28 -9.75 7.02
C LYS A 69 -12.48 -8.83 6.76
N THR A 70 -12.85 -8.03 7.75
CA THR A 70 -14.00 -7.10 7.69
C THR A 70 -13.76 -5.98 6.69
N TYR A 71 -12.55 -5.41 6.67
CA TYR A 71 -12.18 -4.40 5.68
C TYR A 71 -12.11 -4.98 4.26
N ALA A 72 -11.44 -6.11 4.08
CA ALA A 72 -11.38 -6.79 2.78
C ALA A 72 -12.77 -7.21 2.28
N ALA A 73 -13.67 -7.65 3.16
CA ALA A 73 -15.06 -7.95 2.78
C ALA A 73 -15.84 -6.69 2.38
N LYS A 74 -15.62 -5.57 3.07
CA LYS A 74 -16.25 -4.27 2.76
C LYS A 74 -15.81 -3.72 1.40
N PHE A 75 -14.54 -3.86 1.06
CA PHE A 75 -13.96 -3.29 -0.16
C PHE A 75 -13.70 -4.31 -1.29
N LYS A 76 -14.09 -5.58 -1.11
CA LYS A 76 -13.88 -6.70 -2.07
C LYS A 76 -14.43 -6.45 -3.48
N LYS A 77 -15.36 -5.51 -3.63
CA LYS A 77 -15.99 -5.19 -4.92
C LYS A 77 -15.19 -4.20 -5.77
N GLU A 78 -14.18 -3.55 -5.23
CA GLU A 78 -13.49 -2.43 -5.88
C GLU A 78 -12.02 -2.78 -6.16
N ASN A 79 -11.73 -3.59 -7.18
CA ASN A 79 -10.43 -3.69 -7.89
C ASN A 79 -9.13 -3.40 -7.09
N MET A 80 -9.01 -3.88 -5.85
CA MET A 80 -7.93 -3.49 -4.96
C MET A 80 -6.65 -4.27 -5.28
N MET A 81 -5.60 -3.58 -5.69
CA MET A 81 -4.26 -4.15 -5.75
C MET A 81 -3.59 -4.00 -4.37
N THR A 82 -3.93 -4.90 -3.45
CA THR A 82 -3.29 -4.95 -2.12
C THR A 82 -2.10 -5.92 -2.15
N LEU A 83 -0.95 -5.49 -1.62
CA LEU A 83 0.18 -6.38 -1.40
C LEU A 83 0.01 -6.99 -0.01
N VAL A 84 -0.19 -8.31 0.03
CA VAL A 84 -0.42 -9.06 1.26
C VAL A 84 0.91 -9.21 1.99
N GLN A 85 0.96 -8.78 3.25
CA GLN A 85 2.08 -9.05 4.13
C GLN A 85 1.66 -10.08 5.18
N VAL A 86 2.50 -11.11 5.31
CA VAL A 86 2.36 -12.28 6.21
C VAL A 86 2.71 -11.94 7.65
#